data_AF-A0A7S2BY67-F1
#
_entry.id   AF-A0A7S2BY67-F1
#
_cell.length_a   1.000
_cell.length_b   1.000
_cell.length_c   1.000
_cell.angle_alpha   90.00
_cell.angle_beta   90.00
_cell.angle_gamma   90.00
#
_symmetry.space_group_name_H-M   'P 1'
#
loop_
_entity.id
_entity.type
_entity.pdbx_description
1 polymer ?
#
loop_
_entity_poly.entity_id
_entity_poly.type
_entity_poly.pdbx_seq_one_letter_code
_entity_poly.pdbx_strand_id
1 'polypeptide(L)'
;NFEFPLVTKAGQRIEVLLNATPRRDAEGHVIGVVGVGQDITNLRRTMEESERNADDMRRVIDTANAPILGIDTEGLVTEWNKMATTLLGFTKEEALGQPLVSKFITEAYRDS
;
A
#
# COMPACT_ATOMS: atom_id res chain seq x y z
N ASN A 1 -16.22 -5.29 14.94
CA ASN A 1 -15.90 -3.85 14.82
C ASN A 1 -16.56 -3.39 13.53
N PHE A 2 -17.30 -2.30 13.52
CA PHE A 2 -18.02 -1.80 12.35
C PHE A 2 -17.63 -0.36 12.07
N GLU A 3 -17.27 -0.05 10.82
CA GLU A 3 -16.93 1.31 10.37
C GLU A 3 -18.10 1.92 9.62
N PHE A 4 -18.47 3.15 9.97
CA PHE A 4 -19.50 3.89 9.25
C PHE A 4 -19.38 5.40 9.44
N PRO A 5 -19.90 6.18 8.48
CA PRO A 5 -19.95 7.63 8.60
C PRO A 5 -21.01 8.06 9.62
N LEU A 6 -20.67 9.02 10.46
CA LEU A 6 -21.56 9.66 11.42
C LEU A 6 -21.46 11.18 11.29
N VAL A 7 -22.56 11.89 11.53
CA VAL A 7 -22.57 13.35 11.58
C VAL A 7 -22.66 13.79 13.02
N THR A 8 -21.68 14.56 13.49
CA THR A 8 -21.66 15.09 14.86
C THR A 8 -22.76 16.14 15.05
N LYS A 9 -23.06 16.50 16.31
CA LYS A 9 -24.00 17.60 16.62
C LYS A 9 -23.60 18.93 15.95
N ALA A 10 -22.31 19.15 15.72
CA ALA A 10 -21.78 20.32 15.04
C ALA A 10 -21.92 20.25 13.50
N GLY A 11 -22.50 19.19 12.94
CA GLY A 11 -22.68 19.00 11.50
C GLY A 11 -21.46 18.42 10.77
N GLN A 12 -20.39 18.08 11.48
CA GLN A 12 -19.19 17.50 10.87
C GLN A 12 -19.39 16.01 10.58
N ARG A 13 -19.09 15.57 9.37
CA ARG A 13 -19.00 14.15 9.03
C ARG A 13 -17.68 13.56 9.53
N ILE A 14 -17.78 12.50 10.33
CA ILE A 14 -16.65 11.70 10.82
C ILE A 14 -16.86 10.23 10.43
N GLU A 15 -15.78 9.48 10.38
CA GLU A 15 -15.78 8.03 10.19
C GLU A 15 -15.58 7.41 11.57
N VAL A 16 -16.52 6.58 12.01
CA VAL A 16 -16.50 6.01 13.35
C VAL A 16 -16.27 4.52 13.27
N LEU A 17 -15.26 4.04 13.99
CA LEU A 17 -15.08 2.64 14.31
C LEU A 17 -15.87 2.33 15.59
N LEU A 18 -16.95 1.56 15.45
CA LEU A 18 -17.78 1.13 16.56
C LEU A 18 -17.45 -0.30 17.00
N ASN A 19 -17.20 -0.44 18.29
CA ASN A 19 -17.13 -1.73 18.98
C ASN A 19 -18.27 -1.81 19.98
N ALA A 20 -19.10 -2.84 19.88
CA ALA A 20 -20.22 -3.04 20.77
C ALA A 20 -20.14 -4.43 21.42
N THR A 21 -20.27 -4.48 22.74
CA THR A 21 -20.25 -5.72 23.52
C THR A 21 -21.50 -5.79 24.40
N PRO A 22 -22.26 -6.89 24.36
CA PRO A 22 -23.42 -7.06 25.22
C PRO A 22 -22.98 -7.16 26.68
N ARG A 23 -23.67 -6.45 27.57
CA ARG A 23 -23.51 -6.61 29.02
C ARG A 23 -24.52 -7.63 29.51
N ARG A 24 -24.04 -8.61 30.28
CA ARG A 24 -24.86 -9.68 30.85
C ARG A 24 -24.94 -9.57 32.36
N ASP A 25 -26.05 -10.01 32.94
CA ASP A 25 -26.17 -10.23 34.39
C ASP A 25 -25.48 -11.54 34.83
N ALA A 26 -25.58 -11.88 36.12
CA ALA A 26 -25.00 -13.09 36.69
C ALA A 26 -25.62 -14.40 36.14
N GLU A 27 -26.83 -14.32 35.58
CA GLU A 27 -27.57 -15.45 35.00
C GLU A 27 -27.32 -15.57 33.48
N GLY A 28 -26.55 -14.64 32.90
CA GLY A 28 -26.19 -14.63 31.49
C GLY A 28 -27.19 -13.92 30.58
N HIS A 29 -28.26 -13.31 31.11
CA HIS A 29 -29.21 -12.55 30.31
C HIS A 29 -28.61 -11.21 29.87
N VAL A 30 -28.90 -10.79 28.64
CA VAL A 30 -28.40 -9.52 28.11
C VAL A 30 -29.22 -8.38 28.73
N ILE A 31 -28.56 -7.55 29.54
CA ILE A 31 -29.14 -6.40 30.24
C ILE A 31 -28.76 -5.06 29.60
N GLY A 32 -28.02 -5.08 28.49
CA GLY A 32 -27.66 -3.88 27.74
C GLY A 32 -26.50 -4.10 26.77
N VAL A 33 -26.05 -3.01 26.15
CA VAL A 33 -24.90 -2.98 25.24
C VAL A 33 -23.98 -1.84 25.65
N VAL A 34 -22.68 -2.12 25.70
CA VAL A 34 -21.65 -1.09 25.81
C VAL A 34 -21.04 -0.89 24.43
N GLY A 35 -21.16 0.32 23.90
CA GLY A 35 -20.55 0.73 22.64
C GLY A 35 -19.39 1.69 22.87
N VAL A 36 -18.25 1.44 22.23
CA VAL A 36 -17.12 2.37 22.13
C VAL A 36 -16.98 2.78 20.67
N GLY A 37 -17.20 4.06 20.40
CA GLY A 37 -16.99 4.67 19.09
C GLY A 37 -15.67 5.44 19.08
N GLN A 38 -14.79 5.13 18.14
CA GLN A 38 -13.56 5.87 17.91
C GLN A 38 -13.66 6.64 16.60
N ASP A 39 -13.37 7.94 16.62
CA ASP A 39 -13.20 8.72 15.39
C ASP A 39 -11.91 8.29 14.69
N ILE A 40 -12.05 7.75 13.48
CA ILE A 40 -10.96 7.28 12.63
C ILE A 40 -10.82 8.14 11.36
N THR A 41 -11.44 9.31 11.28
CA THR A 41 -11.41 10.15 10.07
C THR A 41 -9.98 10.49 9.65
N ASN A 42 -9.13 10.92 10.59
CA ASN A 42 -7.75 11.26 10.26
C ASN A 42 -6.95 10.03 9.84
N LEU A 43 -7.15 8.89 10.51
CA LEU A 43 -6.49 7.64 10.15
C LEU A 43 -6.86 7.22 8.72
N ARG A 44 -8.16 7.22 8.39
CA ARG A 44 -8.66 6.88 7.05
C ARG A 44 -8.10 7.82 5.99
N ARG A 45 -8.10 9.13 6.23
CA ARG A 45 -7.52 10.11 5.29
C ARG A 45 -6.04 9.86 5.02
N THR A 46 -5.23 9.65 6.06
CA THR A 46 -3.80 9.39 5.89
C THR A 46 -3.55 8.09 5.14
N MET A 47 -4.34 7.04 5.39
CA MET A 47 -4.25 5.79 4.64
C MET A 47 -4.61 5.98 3.16
N GLU A 48 -5.74 6.64 2.88
CA GLU A 48 -6.18 6.93 1.51
C GLU A 48 -5.18 7.81 0.75
N GLU A 49 -4.59 8.81 1.41
CA GLU A 49 -3.54 9.65 0.82
C GLU A 49 -2.27 8.84 0.52
N SER A 50 -1.85 7.96 1.44
CA SER A 50 -0.70 7.08 1.22
C SER A 50 -0.93 6.12 0.07
N GLU A 51 -2.12 5.52 -0.03
CA GLU A 51 -2.50 4.62 -1.13
C GLU A 51 -2.52 5.37 -2.47
N ARG A 52 -3.13 6.57 -2.51
CA ARG A 52 -3.14 7.40 -3.72
C ARG A 52 -1.73 7.78 -4.17
N ASN A 53 -0.88 8.20 -3.24
CA ASN A 53 0.50 8.55 -3.56
C ASN A 53 1.29 7.36 -4.10
N ALA A 54 1.13 6.17 -3.51
CA ALA A 54 1.76 4.95 -3.98
C ALA A 54 1.29 4.56 -5.40
N ASP A 55 -0.02 4.62 -5.64
CA ASP A 55 -0.61 4.34 -6.94
C ASP A 55 -0.14 5.33 -8.02
N ASP A 56 -0.10 6.62 -7.69
CA ASP A 56 0.36 7.65 -8.63
C ASP A 56 1.83 7.50 -8.95
N MET A 57 2.66 7.18 -7.95
CA MET A 57 4.09 6.92 -8.17
C MET A 57 4.30 5.67 -9.04
N ARG A 58 3.54 4.59 -8.81
CA ARG A 58 3.54 3.40 -9.67
C ARG A 58 3.12 3.73 -11.10
N ARG A 59 2.07 4.54 -11.28
CA ARG A 59 1.62 5.00 -12.60
C ARG A 59 2.69 5.82 -13.32
N VAL A 60 3.37 6.71 -12.60
CA VAL A 60 4.47 7.52 -13.18
C VAL A 60 5.61 6.60 -13.64
N ILE A 61 6.03 5.64 -12.81
CA ILE A 61 7.09 4.68 -13.18
C ILE A 61 6.68 3.85 -14.39
N ASP A 62 5.46 3.29 -14.40
CA ASP A 62 4.99 2.39 -15.44
C ASP A 62 4.70 3.10 -16.78
N THR A 63 4.38 4.39 -16.77
CA THR A 63 4.10 5.19 -17.97
C THR A 63 5.28 6.04 -18.44
N ALA A 64 6.39 6.05 -17.70
CA ALA A 64 7.58 6.79 -18.10
C ALA A 64 8.13 6.29 -19.44
N ASN A 65 8.43 7.24 -20.33
CA ASN A 65 9.06 6.97 -21.64
C ASN A 65 10.58 6.71 -21.54
N ALA A 66 11.10 6.51 -20.33
CA ALA A 66 12.49 6.18 -20.07
C ALA A 66 12.54 4.83 -19.31
N PRO A 67 13.54 3.96 -19.58
CA PRO A 67 13.78 2.78 -18.76
C PRO A 67 14.04 3.19 -17.32
N ILE A 68 13.28 2.62 -16.39
CA ILE A 68 13.48 2.79 -14.95
C ILE A 68 13.76 1.42 -14.36
N LEU A 69 14.88 1.36 -13.63
CA LEU A 69 15.44 0.18 -12.99
C LEU A 69 15.76 0.54 -11.54
N GLY A 70 15.37 -0.30 -10.60
CA GLY A 70 15.74 -0.17 -9.19
C GLY A 70 16.50 -1.39 -8.72
N ILE A 71 17.44 -1.21 -7.80
CA ILE A 71 18.15 -2.30 -7.12
C ILE A 71 18.12 -2.09 -5.59
N ASP A 72 18.23 -3.18 -4.84
CA ASP A 72 18.49 -3.14 -3.40
C ASP A 72 19.99 -3.06 -3.08
N THR A 73 20.33 -3.14 -1.79
CA THR A 73 21.70 -3.12 -1.30
C THR A 73 22.54 -4.32 -1.71
N GLU A 74 21.92 -5.42 -2.13
CA GLU A 74 22.58 -6.63 -2.64
C GLU A 74 22.70 -6.61 -4.18
N GLY A 75 22.21 -5.54 -4.82
CA GLY A 75 22.22 -5.38 -6.28
C GLY A 75 21.14 -6.19 -6.99
N LEU A 76 20.14 -6.70 -6.26
CA LEU A 76 19.01 -7.41 -6.84
C LEU A 76 17.97 -6.41 -7.35
N VAL A 77 17.40 -6.68 -8.52
CA VAL A 77 16.41 -5.82 -9.15
C VAL A 77 15.14 -5.75 -8.30
N THR A 78 14.77 -4.53 -7.90
CA THR A 78 13.54 -4.22 -7.16
C THR A 78 12.49 -3.52 -8.01
N GLU A 79 12.92 -2.84 -9.08
CA GLU A 79 12.00 -2.18 -10.02
C GLU A 79 12.40 -2.37 -11.47
N TRP A 80 11.37 -2.51 -12.30
CA TRP A 80 11.47 -2.70 -13.74
C TRP A 80 10.20 -2.18 -14.41
N ASN A 81 10.30 -1.07 -15.13
CA ASN A 81 9.12 -0.48 -15.78
C ASN A 81 8.90 -1.03 -17.20
N LYS A 82 7.76 -0.68 -17.81
CA LYS A 82 7.43 -1.12 -19.18
C LYS A 82 8.50 -0.79 -20.21
N MET A 83 9.07 0.41 -20.13
CA MET A 83 10.11 0.83 -21.07
C MET A 83 11.39 0.01 -20.92
N ALA A 84 11.76 -0.40 -19.71
CA ALA A 84 12.88 -1.31 -19.48
C ALA A 84 12.64 -2.68 -20.15
N THR A 85 11.41 -3.22 -20.06
CA THR A 85 11.03 -4.43 -20.79
C THR A 85 11.18 -4.26 -22.30
N THR A 86 10.69 -3.16 -22.84
CA THR A 86 10.79 -2.87 -24.29
C THR A 86 12.24 -2.73 -24.75
N LEU A 87 13.10 -2.06 -23.97
CA LEU A 87 14.47 -1.79 -24.37
C LEU A 87 15.40 -2.99 -24.18
N LEU A 88 15.29 -3.69 -23.04
CA LEU A 88 16.21 -4.74 -22.64
C LEU A 88 15.72 -6.15 -23.01
N GLY A 89 14.44 -6.30 -23.35
CA GLY A 89 13.85 -7.56 -23.83
C GLY A 89 13.47 -8.56 -22.75
N PHE A 90 13.60 -8.20 -21.47
CA PHE A 90 13.23 -9.03 -20.32
C PHE A 90 11.98 -8.49 -19.64
N THR A 91 11.06 -9.37 -19.26
CA THR A 91 9.85 -9.00 -18.52
C THR A 91 10.18 -8.60 -17.08
N LYS A 92 9.27 -7.87 -16.43
CA LYS A 92 9.41 -7.49 -15.01
C LYS A 92 9.55 -8.74 -14.13
N GLU A 93 8.78 -9.77 -14.44
CA GLU A 93 8.77 -11.04 -13.72
C GLU A 93 10.11 -11.80 -13.83
N GLU A 94 10.78 -11.71 -14.99
CA GLU A 94 12.10 -12.32 -15.19
C GLU A 94 13.24 -11.54 -14.54
N ALA A 95 13.04 -10.24 -14.33
CA ALA A 95 14.03 -9.31 -13.81
C ALA A 95 14.01 -9.22 -12.28
N LEU A 96 12.83 -9.15 -11.66
CA LEU A 96 12.71 -8.94 -10.21
C LEU A 96 13.44 -10.01 -9.39
N GLY A 97 14.18 -9.55 -8.37
CA GLY A 97 14.97 -10.40 -7.47
C GLY A 97 16.23 -10.99 -8.11
N GLN A 98 16.56 -10.64 -9.35
CA GLN A 98 17.77 -11.10 -10.01
C GLN A 98 18.90 -10.08 -9.86
N PRO A 99 20.18 -10.49 -9.82
CA PRO A 99 21.27 -9.54 -9.75
C PRO A 99 21.39 -8.77 -11.08
N LEU A 100 21.32 -7.43 -11.01
CA LEU A 100 21.26 -6.58 -12.20
C LEU A 100 22.50 -6.76 -13.09
N VAL A 101 23.69 -6.64 -12.49
CA VAL A 101 24.97 -6.64 -13.21
C VAL A 101 25.29 -8.01 -13.81
N SER A 102 25.19 -9.08 -13.02
CA SER A 102 25.62 -10.39 -13.50
C SER A 102 24.68 -10.99 -14.55
N LYS A 103 23.39 -10.64 -14.54
CA LYS A 103 22.39 -11.22 -15.45
C LYS A 103 22.17 -10.37 -16.71
N PHE A 104 22.18 -9.04 -16.60
CA PHE A 104 21.76 -8.17 -17.70
C PHE A 104 22.90 -7.34 -18.30
N ILE A 105 24.04 -7.22 -17.62
CA ILE A 105 25.22 -6.52 -18.15
C ILE A 105 26.17 -7.55 -18.77
N THR A 106 26.63 -7.25 -19.98
CA THR A 106 27.62 -8.07 -20.70
C THR A 106 28.97 -8.02 -20.00
N GLU A 107 29.72 -9.12 -20.08
CA GLU A 107 30.96 -9.33 -19.31
C GLU A 107 32.00 -8.22 -19.51
N ALA A 108 32.07 -7.65 -20.72
CA ALA A 108 32.98 -6.54 -21.04
C ALA A 108 32.73 -5.24 -20.25
N TYR A 109 31.57 -5.10 -19.59
CA TYR A 109 31.17 -3.89 -18.87
C TYR A 109 30.88 -4.11 -17.38
N ARG A 110 31.23 -5.28 -16.82
CA ARG A 110 30.93 -5.61 -15.41
C ARG A 110 31.91 -5.01 -14.39
N ASP A 111 33.15 -4.74 -14.81
CA ASP A 111 34.24 -4.29 -13.94
C ASP A 111 34.59 -2.79 -14.13
N SER A 112 33.75 -2.03 -14.84
CA SER A 112 33.98 -0.61 -15.15
C SER A 112 33.41 0.34 -14.11
#